data_AF-A0A368HC25-F1
#
_entry.id   AF-A0A368HC25-F1
#
_cell.length_a   1.000
_cell.length_b   1.000
_cell.length_c   1.000
_cell.angle_alpha   90.00
_cell.angle_beta   90.00
_cell.angle_gamma   90.00
#
_symmetry.space_group_name_H-M   'P 1'
#
loop_
_entity.id
_entity.type
_entity.pdbx_description
1 polymer ?
#
loop_
_entity_poly.entity_id
_entity_poly.type
_entity_poly.pdbx_seq_one_letter_code
_entity_poly.pdbx_strand_id
1 'polypeptide(L)'
;MAISLRPFSTKTPLRSEIYFSKPVVVLLVLFLVYTVFNPSESDQNVRWQKKRCPTVKQTKLLSNNQRDANSYVKLLALSRQKFIAAKQNMSCEAIKGRILPPKQLPPLQFGVAFARVVYKDYEFLEDELRSSYHPQNYFCYSIDKKADRFFTAGIRTLAKCLPNVIVTSD
;
A
#
# COMPACT_ATOMS: atom_id res chain seq x y z
N MET A 1 26.90 -61.80 2.46
CA MET A 1 25.61 -61.93 1.74
C MET A 1 25.38 -60.65 0.97
N ALA A 2 25.54 -60.69 -0.35
CA ALA A 2 25.41 -59.53 -1.22
C ALA A 2 23.94 -59.36 -1.63
N ILE A 3 23.36 -58.20 -1.33
CA ILE A 3 21.99 -57.87 -1.74
C ILE A 3 22.06 -57.20 -3.11
N SER A 4 21.67 -57.96 -4.13
CA SER A 4 21.52 -57.51 -5.52
C SER A 4 20.34 -56.54 -5.63
N LEU A 5 20.62 -55.24 -5.75
CA LEU A 5 19.60 -54.25 -6.08
C LEU A 5 19.35 -54.26 -7.60
N ARG A 6 18.15 -54.69 -8.00
CA ARG A 6 17.68 -54.53 -9.40
C ARG A 6 17.40 -53.04 -9.66
N PRO A 7 17.78 -52.48 -10.82
CA PRO A 7 17.44 -51.11 -11.15
C PRO A 7 15.93 -50.95 -11.37
N PHE A 8 15.39 -49.89 -10.77
CA PHE A 8 14.00 -49.47 -10.87
C PHE A 8 13.73 -48.93 -12.28
N SER A 9 12.83 -49.60 -13.00
CA SER A 9 12.38 -49.25 -14.34
C SER A 9 11.74 -47.86 -14.36
N THR A 10 12.39 -46.89 -15.00
CA THR A 10 11.80 -45.57 -15.28
C THR A 10 10.68 -45.74 -16.31
N LYS A 11 9.42 -45.74 -15.86
CA LYS A 11 8.27 -45.58 -16.76
C LYS A 11 8.38 -44.22 -17.45
N THR A 12 8.33 -44.25 -18.78
CA THR A 12 8.22 -43.08 -19.65
C THR A 12 6.96 -42.27 -19.32
N PRO A 13 7.00 -40.93 -19.33
CA PRO A 13 5.79 -40.13 -19.16
C PRO A 13 4.95 -40.22 -20.45
N LEU A 14 3.68 -40.63 -20.32
CA LEU A 14 2.69 -40.47 -21.39
C LEU A 14 2.50 -38.97 -21.64
N ARG A 15 3.11 -38.47 -22.71
CA ARG A 15 2.89 -37.13 -23.26
C ARG A 15 1.56 -37.17 -24.02
N SER A 16 0.46 -36.85 -23.34
CA SER A 16 -0.78 -36.54 -24.03
C SER A 16 -0.63 -35.16 -24.68
N GLU A 17 -0.31 -35.15 -25.97
CA GLU A 17 -0.35 -33.94 -26.80
C GLU A 17 -1.82 -33.49 -26.90
N ILE A 18 -2.15 -32.38 -26.23
CA ILE A 18 -3.47 -31.76 -26.35
C ILE A 18 -3.51 -31.05 -27.71
N TYR A 19 -4.09 -31.70 -28.73
CA TYR A 19 -4.32 -31.09 -30.03
C TYR A 19 -5.50 -30.12 -29.97
N PHE A 20 -5.22 -28.84 -29.75
CA PHE A 20 -6.19 -27.78 -30.00
C PHE A 20 -6.33 -27.55 -31.50
N SER A 21 -7.56 -27.56 -32.02
CA SER A 21 -7.81 -27.22 -33.42
C SER A 21 -7.34 -25.79 -33.70
N LYS A 22 -6.87 -25.52 -34.94
CA LYS A 22 -6.42 -24.19 -35.38
C LYS A 22 -7.32 -23.02 -34.93
N PRO A 23 -8.67 -23.09 -35.00
CA PRO A 23 -9.52 -21.98 -34.53
C PRO A 23 -9.44 -21.74 -33.02
N VAL A 24 -9.24 -22.78 -32.20
CA VAL A 24 -9.15 -22.63 -30.74
C VAL A 24 -7.84 -21.94 -30.35
N VAL A 25 -6.73 -22.26 -31.03
CA VAL A 25 -5.45 -21.58 -30.82
C VAL A 25 -5.56 -20.10 -31.19
N VAL A 26 -6.21 -19.77 -32.31
CA VAL A 26 -6.44 -18.38 -32.72
C VAL A 26 -7.30 -17.63 -31.70
N LEU A 27 -8.37 -18.24 -31.19
CA LEU A 27 -9.22 -17.63 -30.16
C LEU A 27 -8.46 -17.41 -28.84
N LEU A 28 -7.63 -18.36 -28.41
CA LEU A 28 -6.80 -18.20 -27.20
C LEU A 28 -5.77 -17.08 -27.37
N VAL A 29 -5.13 -16.98 -28.54
CA VAL A 29 -4.19 -15.89 -28.84
C VAL A 29 -4.93 -14.56 -28.89
N LEU A 30 -6.08 -14.47 -29.54
CA LEU A 30 -6.88 -13.23 -29.58
C LEU A 30 -7.40 -12.83 -28.19
N PHE A 31 -7.80 -13.79 -27.35
CA PHE A 31 -8.21 -13.52 -25.98
C PHE A 31 -7.04 -13.05 -25.11
N LEU A 32 -5.87 -13.68 -25.22
CA LEU A 32 -4.65 -13.23 -24.56
C LEU A 32 -4.25 -11.83 -25.04
N VAL A 33 -4.26 -11.58 -26.35
CA VAL A 33 -4.00 -10.25 -26.93
C VAL A 33 -5.03 -9.25 -26.41
N TYR A 34 -6.32 -9.58 -26.35
CA TYR A 34 -7.35 -8.70 -25.81
C TYR A 34 -7.12 -8.39 -24.32
N THR A 35 -6.76 -9.38 -23.50
CA THR A 35 -6.47 -9.16 -22.07
C THR A 35 -5.15 -8.43 -21.81
N VAL A 36 -4.16 -8.54 -22.72
CA VAL A 36 -2.86 -7.87 -22.61
C VAL A 36 -2.90 -6.45 -23.18
N PHE A 37 -3.67 -6.21 -24.25
CA PHE A 37 -3.77 -4.93 -24.96
C PHE A 37 -5.01 -4.10 -24.63
N ASN A 38 -5.92 -4.55 -23.77
CA ASN A 38 -6.83 -3.66 -23.05
C ASN A 38 -6.27 -3.36 -21.65
N PRO A 39 -5.31 -2.41 -21.51
CA PRO A 39 -5.15 -1.76 -20.23
C PRO A 39 -6.47 -1.04 -19.97
N SER A 40 -7.19 -1.46 -18.93
CA SER A 40 -8.31 -0.69 -18.39
C SER A 40 -7.87 0.77 -18.31
N GLU A 41 -8.51 1.60 -19.11
CA GLU A 41 -8.24 3.01 -19.28
C GLU A 41 -8.18 3.65 -17.90
N SER A 42 -6.96 4.03 -17.49
CA SER A 42 -6.76 4.73 -16.23
C SER A 42 -7.41 6.09 -16.39
N ASP A 43 -8.56 6.25 -15.75
CA ASP A 43 -9.37 7.45 -15.75
C ASP A 43 -8.57 8.61 -15.10
N GLN A 44 -7.77 9.33 -15.89
CA GLN A 44 -6.81 10.34 -15.40
C GLN A 44 -7.44 11.72 -15.13
N ASN A 45 -8.76 11.85 -15.11
CA ASN A 45 -9.44 13.15 -14.91
C ASN A 45 -10.28 13.27 -13.63
N VAL A 46 -10.03 12.45 -12.61
CA VAL A 46 -10.63 12.69 -11.29
C VAL A 46 -9.78 13.69 -10.50
N ARG A 47 -10.19 14.97 -10.52
CA ARG A 47 -9.72 15.99 -9.58
C ARG A 47 -10.06 15.54 -8.16
N TRP A 48 -9.06 15.03 -7.45
CA TRP A 48 -9.16 14.51 -6.09
C TRP A 48 -9.64 15.58 -5.11
N GLN A 49 -10.95 15.66 -4.89
CA GLN A 49 -11.48 16.28 -3.69
C GLN A 49 -11.61 15.18 -2.64
N LYS A 50 -10.67 15.16 -1.68
CA LYS A 50 -10.86 14.46 -0.40
C LYS A 50 -12.26 14.88 0.07
N LYS A 51 -13.25 13.97 0.06
CA LYS A 51 -14.62 14.30 0.49
C LYS A 51 -14.48 14.97 1.84
N ARG A 52 -14.81 16.25 1.91
CA ARG A 52 -14.58 17.08 3.09
C ARG A 52 -15.19 16.34 4.28
N CYS A 53 -14.37 15.99 5.27
CA CYS A 53 -14.88 15.37 6.49
C CYS A 53 -16.03 16.26 7.01
N PRO A 54 -17.15 15.67 7.47
CA PRO A 54 -18.15 16.44 8.19
C PRO A 54 -17.45 17.23 9.28
N THR A 55 -17.58 18.56 9.27
CA THR A 55 -16.95 19.44 10.25
C THR A 55 -17.67 19.26 11.58
N VAL A 56 -17.23 18.26 12.34
CA VAL A 56 -17.65 18.10 13.73
C VAL A 56 -16.69 18.89 14.60
N LYS A 57 -17.24 19.75 15.47
CA LYS A 57 -16.45 20.48 16.45
C LYS A 57 -15.73 19.45 17.32
N GLN A 58 -14.39 19.45 17.31
CA GLN A 58 -13.56 18.54 18.10
C GLN A 58 -13.95 18.53 19.58
N THR A 59 -14.37 19.69 20.11
CA THR A 59 -14.87 19.85 21.49
C THR A 59 -16.14 19.05 21.80
N LYS A 60 -16.99 18.76 20.80
CA LYS A 60 -18.17 17.90 20.96
C LYS A 60 -17.83 16.41 20.90
N LEU A 61 -16.71 16.05 20.29
CA LEU A 61 -16.24 14.65 20.22
C LEU A 61 -15.49 14.25 21.49
N LEU A 62 -14.76 15.19 22.05
CA LEU A 62 -14.02 15.00 23.30
C LEU A 62 -14.86 15.35 24.53
N SER A 63 -16.15 15.68 24.36
CA SER A 63 -17.06 15.80 25.50
C SER A 63 -17.34 14.39 26.05
N ASN A 64 -17.32 14.22 27.36
CA ASN A 64 -17.68 12.96 28.02
C ASN A 64 -19.21 12.71 27.99
N ASN A 65 -19.88 13.14 26.92
CA ASN A 65 -21.32 13.10 26.76
C ASN A 65 -21.72 11.99 25.79
N GLN A 66 -22.31 10.93 26.32
CA GLN A 66 -22.74 9.77 25.54
C GLN A 66 -23.71 10.13 24.41
N ARG A 67 -24.55 11.17 24.57
CA ARG A 67 -25.49 11.61 23.53
C ARG A 67 -24.78 12.19 22.31
N ASP A 68 -23.74 12.99 22.55
CA ASP A 68 -22.94 13.59 21.47
C ASP A 68 -22.15 12.50 20.73
N ALA A 69 -21.58 11.54 21.48
CA ALA A 69 -20.88 10.40 20.92
C ALA A 69 -21.79 9.51 20.05
N ASN A 70 -22.98 9.14 20.54
CA ASN A 70 -23.93 8.31 19.79
C ASN A 70 -24.44 9.00 18.52
N SER A 71 -24.73 10.31 18.60
CA SER A 71 -25.13 11.11 17.45
C SER A 71 -24.03 11.16 16.39
N TYR A 72 -22.78 11.35 16.81
CA TYR A 72 -21.63 11.36 15.91
C TYR A 72 -21.38 10.02 15.23
N VAL A 73 -21.42 8.91 15.96
CA VAL A 73 -21.22 7.57 15.40
C VAL A 73 -22.27 7.27 14.32
N LYS A 74 -23.53 7.68 14.55
CA LYS A 74 -24.60 7.54 13.55
C LYS A 74 -24.33 8.36 12.28
N LEU A 75 -23.82 9.59 12.42
CA LEU A 75 -23.43 10.43 11.29
C LEU A 75 -22.23 9.85 10.51
N LEU A 76 -21.23 9.30 11.22
CA LEU A 76 -20.08 8.66 10.59
C LEU A 76 -20.45 7.39 9.83
N ALA A 77 -21.38 6.59 10.36
CA ALA A 77 -21.84 5.37 9.70
C ALA A 77 -22.42 5.67 8.30
N LEU A 78 -23.11 6.81 8.16
CA LEU A 78 -23.70 7.27 6.89
C LEU A 78 -22.67 7.86 5.93
N SER A 79 -21.53 8.34 6.43
CA SER A 79 -20.56 9.15 5.67
C SER A 79 -19.12 8.62 5.71
N ARG A 80 -18.95 7.32 5.98
CA ARG A 80 -17.64 6.68 6.15
C ARG A 80 -16.74 6.97 4.94
N GLN A 81 -15.57 7.56 5.22
CA GLN A 81 -14.57 7.79 4.19
C GLN A 81 -14.00 6.46 3.71
N LYS A 82 -13.98 6.29 2.39
CA LYS A 82 -13.22 5.22 1.75
C LYS A 82 -11.86 5.79 1.39
N PHE A 83 -10.80 5.04 1.67
CA PHE A 83 -9.51 5.31 1.03
C PHE A 83 -9.71 5.05 -0.46
N ILE A 84 -9.60 6.11 -1.26
CA ILE A 84 -9.58 5.99 -2.70
C ILE A 84 -8.11 6.11 -3.08
N ALA A 85 -7.60 5.15 -3.84
CA ALA A 85 -6.21 5.15 -4.28
C ALA A 85 -5.96 6.35 -5.21
N ALA A 86 -5.61 7.48 -4.62
CA ALA A 86 -5.28 8.69 -5.32
C ALA A 86 -3.81 8.68 -5.73
N LYS A 87 -3.54 9.06 -6.97
CA LYS A 87 -2.17 9.28 -7.45
C LYS A 87 -1.59 10.49 -6.72
N GLN A 88 -0.77 10.24 -5.70
CA GLN A 88 -0.11 11.28 -4.91
C GLN A 88 1.10 11.86 -5.69
N ASN A 89 1.41 13.14 -5.44
CA ASN A 89 2.66 13.72 -5.93
C ASN A 89 3.81 13.22 -5.04
N MET A 90 4.69 12.42 -5.65
CA MET A 90 5.83 11.76 -4.98
C MET A 90 7.14 12.57 -5.08
N SER A 91 7.11 13.83 -5.50
CA SER A 91 8.29 14.69 -5.42
C SER A 91 8.69 14.91 -3.95
N CYS A 92 9.99 15.08 -3.67
CA CYS A 92 10.45 15.27 -2.30
C CYS A 92 9.92 16.55 -1.66
N GLU A 93 9.73 17.61 -2.46
CA GLU A 93 9.12 18.87 -2.02
C GLU A 93 7.68 18.62 -1.55
N ALA A 94 6.91 17.84 -2.33
CA ALA A 94 5.53 17.52 -2.00
C ALA A 94 5.44 16.62 -0.75
N ILE A 95 6.31 15.62 -0.62
CA ILE A 95 6.38 14.72 0.55
C ILE A 95 6.75 15.51 1.81
N LYS A 96 7.82 16.32 1.75
CA LYS A 96 8.26 17.15 2.87
C LYS A 96 7.19 18.16 3.27
N GLY A 97 6.52 18.78 2.31
CA GLY A 97 5.44 19.74 2.57
C GLY A 97 4.21 19.13 3.24
N ARG A 98 3.98 17.81 3.09
CA ARG A 98 2.90 17.10 3.79
C ARG A 98 3.31 16.63 5.18
N ILE A 99 4.55 16.17 5.36
CA ILE A 99 5.00 15.51 6.59
C ILE A 99 5.64 16.47 7.61
N LEU A 100 6.49 17.38 7.15
CA LEU A 100 7.28 18.21 8.05
C LEU A 100 6.40 19.29 8.69
N PRO A 101 6.53 19.52 10.01
CA PRO A 101 5.80 20.59 10.66
C PRO A 101 6.27 21.96 10.14
N PRO A 102 5.38 22.97 10.08
CA PRO A 102 5.72 24.30 9.59
C PRO A 102 6.66 25.07 10.52
N LYS A 103 6.82 24.60 11.77
CA LYS A 103 7.71 25.15 12.78
C LYS A 103 8.68 24.08 13.25
N GLN A 104 9.87 24.49 13.67
CA GLN A 104 10.83 23.60 14.30
C GLN A 104 10.25 23.04 15.60
N LEU A 105 10.40 21.74 15.80
CA LEU A 105 9.97 21.06 17.01
C LEU A 105 11.03 21.26 18.11
N PRO A 106 10.60 21.45 19.38
CA PRO A 106 11.53 21.51 20.50
C PRO A 106 12.28 20.17 20.63
N PRO A 107 13.54 20.18 21.10
CA PRO A 107 14.32 18.97 21.26
C PRO A 107 13.64 18.01 22.25
N LEU A 108 13.62 16.73 21.91
CA LEU A 108 13.20 15.65 22.78
C LEU A 108 14.34 15.24 23.71
N GLN A 109 13.99 14.79 24.91
CA GLN A 109 14.92 14.22 25.87
C GLN A 109 15.58 12.93 25.36
N PHE A 110 14.85 12.14 24.57
CA PHE A 110 15.33 10.95 23.89
C PHE A 110 14.58 10.74 22.58
N GLY A 111 15.24 10.13 21.60
CA GLY A 111 14.63 9.72 20.33
C GLY A 111 13.96 8.36 20.44
N VAL A 112 12.93 8.13 19.61
CA VAL A 112 12.23 6.85 19.50
C VAL A 112 12.48 6.23 18.13
N ALA A 113 12.72 4.92 18.08
CA ALA A 113 12.81 4.14 16.84
C ALA A 113 11.53 3.33 16.62
N PHE A 114 10.90 3.50 15.45
CA PHE A 114 9.72 2.77 15.03
C PHE A 114 10.12 1.71 14.00
N ALA A 115 9.64 0.47 14.17
CA ALA A 115 9.76 -0.59 13.17
C ALA A 115 8.36 -1.01 12.72
N ARG A 116 8.07 -0.90 11.43
CA ARG A 116 6.74 -1.13 10.86
C ARG A 116 6.80 -2.11 9.69
N VAL A 117 5.92 -3.10 9.69
CA VAL A 117 5.71 -3.99 8.55
C VAL A 117 4.51 -3.48 7.76
N VAL A 118 4.68 -3.22 6.46
CA VAL A 118 3.69 -2.52 5.64
C VAL A 118 3.42 -3.22 4.31
N TYR A 119 2.16 -3.14 3.83
CA TYR A 119 1.71 -3.84 2.61
C TYR A 119 0.86 -2.97 1.66
N LYS A 120 0.08 -2.00 2.17
CA LYS A 120 -0.86 -1.19 1.37
C LYS A 120 -1.15 0.17 2.02
N ASP A 121 -1.99 0.98 1.34
CA ASP A 121 -2.57 2.23 1.86
C ASP A 121 -1.51 3.31 2.21
N TYR A 122 -0.72 3.72 1.21
CA TYR A 122 0.36 4.71 1.38
C TYR A 122 -0.09 6.03 2.04
N GLU A 123 -1.26 6.58 1.69
CA GLU A 123 -1.75 7.84 2.29
C GLU A 123 -1.93 7.71 3.80
N PHE A 124 -2.44 6.58 4.28
CA PHE A 124 -2.61 6.33 5.71
C PHE A 124 -1.26 6.26 6.43
N LEU A 125 -0.28 5.56 5.84
CA LEU A 125 1.06 5.46 6.41
C LEU A 125 1.79 6.81 6.43
N GLU A 126 1.57 7.65 5.42
CA GLU A 126 2.11 9.01 5.39
C GLU A 126 1.50 9.88 6.50
N ASP A 127 0.18 9.79 6.70
CA ASP A 127 -0.51 10.49 7.80
C ASP A 127 -0.09 9.96 9.18
N GLU A 128 0.12 8.65 9.33
CA GLU A 128 0.62 8.03 10.55
C GLU A 128 2.04 8.52 10.87
N LEU A 129 2.93 8.53 9.87
CA LEU A 129 4.27 9.10 9.99
C LEU A 129 4.20 10.56 10.40
N ARG A 130 3.40 11.38 9.71
CA ARG A 130 3.22 12.81 10.01
C ARG A 130 2.77 13.05 11.44
N SER A 131 1.90 12.21 12.00
CA SER A 131 1.41 12.35 13.38
C SER A 131 2.46 12.07 14.45
N SER A 132 3.49 11.29 14.12
CA SER A 132 4.56 10.85 15.04
C SER A 132 5.94 11.40 14.70
N TYR A 133 6.05 12.20 13.64
CA TYR A 133 7.33 12.65 13.09
C TYR A 133 8.04 13.60 14.06
N HIS A 134 9.28 13.26 14.37
CA HIS A 134 10.24 14.15 15.00
C HIS A 134 11.61 13.92 14.34
N PRO A 135 12.43 14.97 14.11
CA PRO A 135 13.77 14.80 13.53
C PRO A 135 14.70 13.87 14.31
N GLN A 136 14.53 13.77 15.64
CA GLN A 136 15.28 12.84 16.51
C GLN A 136 14.71 11.41 16.54
N ASN A 137 13.54 11.15 15.93
CA ASN A 137 12.97 9.81 15.83
C ASN A 137 13.44 9.14 14.54
N TYR A 138 13.54 7.81 14.57
CA TYR A 138 13.87 6.97 13.41
C TYR A 138 12.68 6.10 13.03
N PHE A 139 12.45 5.92 11.73
CA PHE A 139 11.34 5.13 11.21
C PHE A 139 11.85 4.09 10.22
N CYS A 140 11.77 2.82 10.59
CA CYS A 140 12.16 1.69 9.75
C CYS A 140 10.90 0.99 9.20
N TYR A 141 10.86 0.84 7.88
CA TYR A 141 9.78 0.14 7.16
C TYR A 141 10.30 -1.16 6.55
N SER A 142 9.65 -2.26 6.90
CA SER A 142 9.78 -3.55 6.22
C SER A 142 8.58 -3.72 5.29
N ILE A 143 8.83 -3.81 3.98
CA ILE A 143 7.76 -3.92 2.99
C ILE A 143 7.46 -5.41 2.77
N ASP A 144 6.20 -5.81 2.86
CA ASP A 144 5.79 -7.18 2.54
C ASP A 144 6.05 -7.48 1.05
N LYS A 145 6.64 -8.64 0.75
CA LYS A 145 7.01 -9.05 -0.62
C LYS A 145 5.83 -9.11 -1.59
N LYS A 146 4.61 -9.26 -1.07
CA LYS A 146 3.37 -9.31 -1.87
C LYS A 146 2.84 -7.92 -2.21
N ALA A 147 3.41 -6.85 -1.63
CA ALA A 147 2.90 -5.51 -1.81
C ALA A 147 2.98 -5.06 -3.27
N ASP A 148 2.05 -4.20 -3.67
CA ASP A 148 2.03 -3.66 -5.04
C ASP A 148 3.31 -2.87 -5.35
N ARG A 149 3.72 -2.90 -6.63
CA ARG A 149 4.94 -2.23 -7.09
C ARG A 149 4.90 -0.71 -6.87
N PHE A 150 3.74 -0.07 -7.04
CA PHE A 150 3.60 1.37 -6.86
C PHE A 150 3.65 1.72 -5.38
N PHE A 151 3.04 0.89 -4.53
CA PHE A 151 3.15 1.02 -3.08
C PHE A 151 4.61 0.94 -2.62
N THR A 152 5.33 -0.10 -3.06
CA THR A 152 6.74 -0.33 -2.74
C THR A 152 7.61 0.84 -3.20
N ALA A 153 7.41 1.33 -4.43
CA ALA A 153 8.09 2.50 -4.96
C ALA A 153 7.77 3.78 -4.17
N GLY A 154 6.53 3.90 -3.67
CA GLY A 154 6.09 5.00 -2.83
C GLY A 154 6.86 5.07 -1.51
N ILE A 155 6.90 3.96 -0.77
CA ILE A 155 7.64 3.87 0.51
C ILE A 155 9.14 4.08 0.31
N ARG A 156 9.71 3.53 -0.78
CA ARG A 156 11.13 3.76 -1.11
C ARG A 156 11.42 5.23 -1.46
N THR A 157 10.50 5.91 -2.14
CA THR A 157 10.64 7.35 -2.43
C THR A 157 10.53 8.18 -1.14
N LEU A 158 9.59 7.84 -0.26
CA LEU A 158 9.45 8.45 1.05
C LEU A 158 10.77 8.39 1.85
N ALA A 159 11.40 7.21 1.90
CA ALA A 159 12.68 7.02 2.59
C ALA A 159 13.85 7.79 1.95
N LYS A 160 13.85 7.97 0.62
CA LYS A 160 14.84 8.82 -0.05
C LYS A 160 14.68 10.31 0.30
N CYS A 161 13.45 10.76 0.54
CA CYS A 161 13.17 12.17 0.79
C CYS A 161 13.36 12.60 2.24
N LEU A 162 13.30 11.67 3.20
CA LEU A 162 13.40 11.94 4.63
C LEU A 162 14.59 11.19 5.24
N PRO A 163 15.57 11.88 5.84
CA PRO A 163 16.84 11.27 6.27
C PRO A 163 16.71 10.28 7.43
N ASN A 164 15.63 10.39 8.21
CA ASN A 164 15.35 9.54 9.36
C ASN A 164 14.34 8.42 9.06
N VAL A 165 14.03 8.19 7.77
CA VAL A 165 13.18 7.11 7.30
C VAL A 165 14.03 6.10 6.54
N ILE A 166 13.95 4.83 6.94
CA ILE A 166 14.78 3.73 6.45
C ILE A 166 13.84 2.63 5.95
N VAL A 167 14.25 1.95 4.88
CA VAL A 167 13.58 0.74 4.38
C VAL A 167 14.56 -0.41 4.48
N THR A 168 14.12 -1.55 4.97
CA THR A 168 14.95 -2.76 5.06
C THR A 168 15.41 -3.22 3.69
N SER A 169 16.63 -3.75 3.59
CA SER A 169 17.06 -4.52 2.44
C SER A 169 16.30 -5.86 2.40
N ASP A 170 15.81 -6.24 1.21
CA ASP A 170 15.00 -7.45 0.98
C ASP A 170 15.78 -8.77 1.16
#